data_AF-I3SZX5-F1
#
_entry.id   AF-I3SZX5-F1
#
_cell.length_a   1.000
_cell.length_b   1.000
_cell.length_c   1.000
_cell.angle_alpha   90.00
_cell.angle_beta   90.00
_cell.angle_gamma   90.00
#
_symmetry.space_group_name_H-M   'P 1'
#
loop_
_entity.id
_entity.type
_entity.pdbx_description
1 polymer ?
#
loop_
_entity_poly.entity_id
_entity_poly.type
_entity_poly.pdbx_seq_one_letter_code
_entity_poly.pdbx_strand_id
1 'polypeptide(L)'
;MVSSYLPENLSGPRWINVLVNVIVFLQSAVSQHLFVVPIHEALDTRFLEIGKGMHSGENLKRLFLLRMCFYTGNTFIAAAFPFMGDFVNLLGSFSLVPLTFMFPSMIFLKIKGKTARTEKKVWHWINIVVSFLLTVATTISALRFIINNVQKYQFFADV
;
A
#
# COMPACT_ATOMS: atom_id res chain seq x y z
N MET A 1 15.00 -18.75 12.89
CA MET A 1 14.17 -17.94 11.98
C MET A 1 15.04 -16.81 11.48
N VAL A 2 15.24 -16.67 10.17
CA VAL A 2 15.98 -15.51 9.62
C VAL A 2 15.06 -14.30 9.77
N SER A 3 15.55 -13.22 10.39
CA SER A 3 14.76 -12.00 10.56
C SER A 3 14.45 -11.41 9.18
N SER A 4 13.19 -11.06 8.91
CA SER A 4 12.81 -10.37 7.67
C SER A 4 13.42 -8.95 7.57
N TYR A 5 13.94 -8.44 8.69
CA TYR A 5 14.59 -7.14 8.76
C TYR A 5 16.06 -7.26 8.32
N LEU A 6 16.33 -6.78 7.10
CA LEU A 6 17.63 -6.93 6.46
C LEU A 6 18.81 -6.43 7.31
N PRO A 7 18.75 -5.26 8.01
CA PRO A 7 19.88 -4.77 8.81
C PRO A 7 20.30 -5.69 9.97
N GLU A 8 19.41 -6.53 10.50
CA GLU A 8 19.75 -7.50 11.54
C GLU A 8 20.60 -8.67 11.03
N ASN A 9 20.53 -8.96 9.73
CA ASN A 9 21.28 -10.06 9.11
C ASN A 9 22.61 -9.59 8.50
N LEU A 10 22.90 -8.29 8.51
CA LEU A 10 24.14 -7.74 7.98
C LEU A 10 25.27 -7.83 9.01
N SER A 11 26.31 -8.61 8.68
CA SER A 11 27.55 -8.68 9.46
C SER A 11 28.46 -7.51 9.08
N GLY A 12 28.22 -6.33 9.66
CA GLY A 12 28.96 -5.10 9.33
C GLY A 12 29.19 -4.18 10.55
N PRO A 13 30.00 -3.11 10.38
CA PRO A 13 30.24 -2.15 11.45
C PRO A 13 28.93 -1.45 11.87
N ARG A 14 28.72 -1.31 13.18
CA ARG A 14 27.46 -0.81 13.79
C ARG A 14 27.01 0.54 13.23
N TRP A 15 27.94 1.42 12.85
CA TRP A 15 27.62 2.74 12.28
C TRP A 15 26.85 2.65 10.96
N ILE A 16 27.09 1.61 10.14
CA ILE A 16 26.35 1.42 8.88
C ILE A 16 24.89 1.05 9.17
N ASN A 17 24.62 0.17 10.13
CA ASN A 17 23.25 -0.17 10.51
C ASN A 17 22.49 1.05 11.05
N VAL A 18 23.15 1.88 11.85
CA VAL A 18 22.57 3.14 12.33
C VAL A 18 22.26 4.08 11.16
N LEU A 19 23.20 4.25 10.22
CA LEU A 19 23.02 5.09 9.04
C LEU A 19 21.85 4.61 8.16
N VAL A 20 21.78 3.30 7.89
CA VAL A 20 20.68 2.69 7.13
C VAL A 20 19.33 2.97 7.81
N ASN A 21 19.25 2.81 9.13
CA ASN A 21 18.01 3.05 9.87
C ASN A 21 17.58 4.52 9.85
N VAL A 22 18.54 5.45 9.96
CA VAL A 22 18.27 6.89 9.84
C VAL A 22 17.77 7.24 8.45
N ILE A 23 18.41 6.71 7.40
CA ILE A 23 18.00 6.95 6.00
C ILE A 23 16.59 6.39 5.75
N VAL A 24 16.34 5.14 6.16
CA VAL A 24 15.02 4.49 6.01
C VAL A 24 13.96 5.28 6.75
N PHE A 25 14.23 5.72 7.97
CA PHE A 25 13.31 6.55 8.75
C PHE A 25 12.97 7.88 8.04
N LEU A 26 13.99 8.61 7.57
CA LEU A 26 13.79 9.88 6.86
C LEU A 26 13.02 9.68 5.55
N GLN A 27 13.39 8.67 4.76
CA GLN A 27 12.69 8.32 3.53
C GLN A 27 11.23 7.96 3.80
N SER A 28 10.96 7.15 4.84
CA SER A 28 9.60 6.77 5.23
C SER A 28 8.77 7.99 5.64
N ALA A 29 9.33 8.94 6.41
CA ALA A 29 8.62 10.16 6.79
C ALA A 29 8.22 11.01 5.57
N VAL A 30 9.16 11.20 4.62
CA VAL A 30 8.88 11.93 3.37
C VAL A 30 7.84 11.20 2.53
N SER A 31 7.96 9.88 2.41
CA SER A 31 7.03 9.05 1.64
C SER A 31 5.61 9.07 2.22
N GLN A 32 5.47 8.96 3.54
CA GLN A 32 4.18 9.06 4.22
C GLN A 32 3.53 10.42 3.95
N HIS A 33 4.29 11.51 4.04
CA HIS A 33 3.75 12.83 3.74
C HIS A 33 3.23 12.90 2.31
N LEU A 34 4.02 12.47 1.31
CA LEU A 34 3.63 12.50 -0.10
C LEU A 34 2.37 11.68 -0.40
N PHE A 35 2.23 10.48 0.18
CA PHE A 35 1.07 9.62 -0.07
C PHE A 35 -0.20 10.07 0.65
N VAL A 36 -0.08 10.80 1.75
CA VAL A 36 -1.23 11.27 2.52
C VAL A 36 -1.87 12.52 1.92
N VAL A 37 -1.13 13.37 1.20
CA VAL A 37 -1.67 14.58 0.54
C VAL A 37 -2.96 14.33 -0.27
N PRO A 38 -3.00 13.41 -1.26
CA PRO A 38 -4.20 13.20 -2.06
C PRO A 38 -5.36 12.61 -1.26
N ILE A 39 -5.08 11.82 -0.21
CA ILE A 39 -6.10 11.27 0.68
C ILE A 39 -6.74 12.40 1.48
N HIS A 40 -5.92 13.28 2.04
CA HIS A 40 -6.35 14.46 2.76
C HIS A 40 -7.20 15.38 1.88
N GLU A 41 -6.76 15.65 0.65
CA GLU A 41 -7.52 16.45 -0.32
C GLU A 41 -8.88 15.82 -0.67
N ALA A 42 -8.91 14.50 -0.89
CA ALA A 42 -10.15 13.77 -1.16
C ALA A 42 -11.11 13.79 0.04
N LEU A 43 -10.59 13.62 1.27
CA LEU A 43 -11.38 13.72 2.50
C LEU A 43 -11.92 15.14 2.69
N ASP A 44 -11.08 16.14 2.47
CA ASP A 44 -11.43 17.55 2.61
C ASP A 44 -12.55 17.94 1.66
N THR A 45 -12.43 17.56 0.39
CA THR A 45 -13.44 17.84 -0.64
C THR A 45 -14.79 17.19 -0.32
N ARG A 46 -14.79 16.04 0.38
CA ARG A 46 -16.01 15.31 0.74
C ARG A 46 -16.66 15.81 2.03
N PHE A 47 -15.88 16.20 3.03
CA PHE A 47 -16.38 16.42 4.40
C PHE A 47 -16.38 17.89 4.85
N LEU A 48 -15.62 18.77 4.18
CA LEU A 48 -15.62 20.20 4.48
C LEU A 48 -16.81 20.90 3.83
N GLU A 49 -17.29 21.94 4.49
CA GLU A 49 -18.36 22.76 3.98
C GLU A 49 -17.81 23.78 2.98
N ILE A 50 -18.13 23.58 1.70
CA ILE A 50 -17.59 24.33 0.55
C ILE A 50 -17.94 25.83 0.62
N GLY A 51 -19.04 26.19 1.31
CA GLY A 51 -19.49 27.57 1.48
C GLY A 51 -18.80 28.36 2.60
N LYS A 52 -17.92 27.73 3.40
CA LYS A 52 -17.20 28.36 4.52
C LYS A 52 -15.70 28.32 4.27
N GLY A 53 -14.98 29.33 4.74
CA GLY A 53 -13.51 29.35 4.68
C GLY A 53 -12.90 28.11 5.33
N MET A 54 -11.78 27.61 4.78
CA MET A 54 -11.08 26.41 5.27
C MET A 54 -10.70 26.52 6.75
N HIS A 55 -10.39 27.74 7.21
CA HIS A 55 -10.05 28.05 8.60
C HIS A 55 -11.24 28.58 9.44
N SER A 56 -12.47 28.45 8.96
CA SER A 56 -13.65 28.71 9.79
C SER A 56 -13.67 27.73 10.98
N GLY A 57 -14.11 28.16 12.16
CA GLY A 57 -14.04 27.36 13.39
C GLY A 57 -14.67 25.97 13.28
N GLU A 58 -15.73 25.81 12.49
CA GLU A 58 -16.36 24.49 12.23
C GLU A 58 -15.54 23.61 11.28
N ASN A 59 -14.98 24.20 10.22
CA ASN A 59 -14.12 23.49 9.27
C ASN A 59 -12.78 23.09 9.91
N LEU A 60 -12.23 23.91 10.81
CA LEU A 60 -11.02 23.60 11.56
C LEU A 60 -11.23 22.39 12.50
N LYS A 61 -12.39 22.34 13.19
CA LYS A 61 -12.76 21.17 14.01
C LYS A 61 -12.90 19.91 13.17
N ARG A 62 -13.55 20.00 12.00
CA ARG A 62 -13.68 18.87 11.07
C ARG A 62 -12.33 18.40 10.54
N LEU A 63 -11.45 19.32 10.14
CA LEU A 63 -10.08 19.01 9.71
C LEU A 63 -9.32 18.24 10.79
N PHE A 64 -9.31 18.77 12.02
CA PHE A 64 -8.62 18.14 13.13
C PHE A 64 -9.16 16.73 13.40
N LEU A 65 -10.49 16.57 13.40
CA LEU A 65 -11.13 15.26 13.60
C LEU A 65 -10.78 14.28 12.48
N LEU A 66 -10.84 14.70 11.21
CA LEU A 66 -10.46 13.85 10.07
C LEU A 66 -9.00 13.41 10.16
N ARG A 67 -8.09 14.31 10.55
CA ARG A 67 -6.65 13.98 10.66
C ARG A 67 -6.38 13.07 11.84
N MET A 68 -6.97 13.39 12.99
CA MET A 68 -6.86 12.57 14.19
C MET A 68 -7.39 11.15 13.94
N CYS A 69 -8.58 11.01 13.35
CA CYS A 69 -9.14 9.70 13.00
C CYS A 69 -8.26 8.94 12.01
N PHE A 70 -7.74 9.62 10.98
CA PHE A 70 -6.87 9.00 9.99
C PHE A 70 -5.57 8.46 10.61
N TYR A 71 -4.84 9.28 11.37
CA TYR A 71 -3.59 8.85 11.99
C TYR A 71 -3.81 7.83 13.11
N THR A 72 -4.84 8.01 13.94
CA THR A 72 -5.17 7.06 15.01
C THR A 72 -5.54 5.69 14.42
N GLY A 73 -6.35 5.67 13.36
CA GLY A 73 -6.69 4.43 12.66
C GLY A 73 -5.48 3.73 12.07
N ASN A 74 -4.57 4.47 11.43
CA ASN A 74 -3.32 3.91 10.90
C ASN A 74 -2.43 3.32 12.01
N THR A 75 -2.22 4.06 13.10
CA THR A 75 -1.43 3.59 14.24
C THR A 75 -2.06 2.37 14.90
N PHE A 76 -3.39 2.36 15.05
CA PHE A 76 -4.11 1.21 15.58
C PHE A 76 -3.93 -0.04 14.72
N ILE A 77 -4.09 0.07 13.40
CA ILE A 77 -3.86 -1.05 12.47
C ILE A 77 -2.41 -1.52 12.54
N ALA A 78 -1.44 -0.60 12.57
CA ALA A 78 -0.03 -0.94 12.68
C ALA A 78 0.30 -1.66 14.00
N ALA A 79 -0.33 -1.26 15.12
CA ALA A 79 -0.16 -1.91 16.41
C ALA A 79 -0.88 -3.27 16.50
N ALA A 80 -2.05 -3.40 15.86
CA ALA A 80 -2.85 -4.62 15.88
C ALA A 80 -2.24 -5.75 15.04
N PHE A 81 -1.51 -5.41 13.96
CA PHE A 81 -0.96 -6.38 13.00
C PHE A 81 0.56 -6.25 12.88
N PRO A 82 1.36 -7.03 13.64
CA PRO A 82 2.82 -6.95 13.60
C PRO A 82 3.43 -7.48 12.30
N PHE A 83 2.64 -8.12 11.42
CA PHE A 83 3.06 -8.70 10.14
C PHE A 83 2.72 -7.79 8.94
N MET A 84 3.04 -6.49 9.05
CA MET A 84 2.76 -5.51 8.01
C MET A 84 3.37 -5.88 6.64
N GLY A 85 4.51 -6.57 6.62
CA GLY A 85 5.14 -7.07 5.39
C GLY A 85 4.24 -8.00 4.58
N ASP A 86 3.47 -8.88 5.24
CA ASP A 86 2.55 -9.79 4.56
C ASP A 86 1.32 -9.05 4.02
N PHE A 87 0.83 -8.05 4.74
CA PHE A 87 -0.24 -7.16 4.28
C PHE A 87 0.18 -6.35 3.06
N VAL A 88 1.40 -5.79 3.06
CA VAL A 88 1.96 -5.09 1.91
C VAL A 88 2.10 -6.05 0.72
N ASN A 89 2.53 -7.29 0.96
CA ASN A 89 2.60 -8.30 -0.10
C ASN A 89 1.22 -8.66 -0.65
N LEU A 90 0.19 -8.78 0.20
CA LEU A 90 -1.19 -9.02 -0.22
C LEU A 90 -1.72 -7.86 -1.09
N LEU A 91 -1.58 -6.62 -0.63
CA LEU A 91 -2.04 -5.44 -1.37
C LEU A 91 -1.26 -5.24 -2.67
N GLY A 92 0.04 -5.48 -2.66
CA GLY A 92 0.87 -5.46 -3.87
C GLY A 92 0.42 -6.51 -4.87
N SER A 93 0.23 -7.75 -4.41
CA SER A 93 -0.23 -8.85 -5.25
C SER A 93 -1.61 -8.59 -5.85
N PHE A 94 -2.56 -8.13 -5.04
CA PHE A 94 -3.94 -7.92 -5.44
C PHE A 94 -4.16 -6.66 -6.27
N SER A 95 -3.52 -5.55 -5.93
CA SER A 95 -3.77 -4.24 -6.56
C SER A 95 -2.66 -3.83 -7.52
N LEU A 96 -1.39 -3.96 -7.13
CA LEU A 96 -0.29 -3.45 -7.95
C LEU A 96 -0.11 -4.27 -9.23
N VAL A 97 -0.11 -5.61 -9.15
CA VAL A 97 0.05 -6.50 -10.31
C VAL A 97 -0.97 -6.23 -11.43
N PRO A 98 -2.29 -6.22 -11.17
CA PRO A 98 -3.25 -5.92 -12.22
C PRO A 98 -3.16 -4.45 -12.67
N LEU A 99 -2.88 -3.52 -11.77
CA LEU A 99 -2.74 -2.11 -12.14
C LEU A 99 -1.55 -1.86 -13.07
N THR A 100 -0.43 -2.58 -12.91
CA THR A 100 0.77 -2.37 -13.73
C THR A 100 0.75 -3.12 -15.05
N PHE A 101 0.22 -4.36 -15.08
CA PHE A 101 0.33 -5.20 -16.27
C PHE A 101 -1.00 -5.37 -17.02
N MET A 102 -2.08 -5.62 -16.28
CA MET A 102 -3.40 -5.85 -16.85
C MET A 102 -4.02 -4.53 -17.34
N PHE A 103 -3.97 -3.48 -16.53
CA PHE A 103 -4.66 -2.21 -16.81
C PHE A 103 -4.14 -1.49 -18.06
N PRO A 104 -2.83 -1.31 -18.29
CA PRO A 104 -2.34 -0.69 -19.53
C PRO A 104 -2.69 -1.52 -20.77
N SER A 105 -2.68 -2.85 -20.66
CA SER A 105 -3.09 -3.75 -21.75
C SER A 105 -4.58 -3.62 -22.08
N MET A 106 -5.44 -3.48 -21.06
CA MET A 106 -6.87 -3.20 -21.25
C MET A 106 -7.10 -1.83 -21.91
N ILE A 107 -6.39 -0.79 -21.47
CA ILE A 107 -6.46 0.55 -22.07
C ILE A 107 -6.06 0.48 -23.55
N PHE A 108 -4.95 -0.20 -23.86
CA PHE A 108 -4.48 -0.34 -25.24
C PHE A 108 -5.54 -1.03 -26.12
N LEU A 109 -6.12 -2.14 -25.66
CA LEU A 109 -7.17 -2.84 -26.40
C LEU A 109 -8.43 -2.00 -26.54
N LYS A 110 -8.80 -1.20 -25.54
CA LYS A 110 -9.97 -0.32 -25.62
C LYS A 110 -9.78 0.83 -26.62
N ILE A 111 -8.60 1.44 -26.66
CA ILE A 111 -8.31 2.61 -27.52
C ILE A 111 -7.93 2.17 -28.94
N LYS A 112 -6.99 1.23 -29.07
CA LYS A 112 -6.41 0.81 -30.36
C LYS A 112 -6.92 -0.53 -30.86
N GLY A 113 -7.79 -1.22 -30.14
CA GLY A 113 -8.20 -2.59 -30.48
C GLY A 113 -8.92 -2.73 -31.82
N LYS A 114 -9.54 -1.68 -32.37
CA LYS A 114 -10.17 -1.75 -33.71
C LYS A 114 -9.15 -1.65 -34.85
N THR A 115 -8.12 -0.82 -34.68
CA THR A 115 -7.10 -0.53 -35.70
C THR A 115 -5.83 -1.39 -35.55
N ALA A 116 -5.61 -1.99 -34.39
CA ALA A 116 -4.41 -2.79 -34.12
C ALA A 116 -4.40 -4.11 -34.91
N ARG A 117 -3.20 -4.55 -35.31
CA ARG A 117 -2.95 -5.88 -35.89
C ARG A 117 -3.33 -6.97 -34.90
N THR A 118 -3.85 -8.10 -35.39
CA THR A 118 -4.27 -9.25 -34.58
C THR A 118 -3.17 -9.73 -33.62
N GLU A 119 -1.91 -9.76 -34.06
CA GLU A 119 -0.76 -10.12 -33.20
C GLU A 119 -0.64 -9.25 -31.94
N LYS A 120 -0.80 -7.93 -32.09
CA LYS A 120 -0.75 -7.00 -30.96
C LYS A 120 -1.93 -7.21 -30.02
N LYS A 121 -3.11 -7.53 -30.56
CA LYS A 121 -4.29 -7.86 -29.73
C LYS A 121 -4.05 -9.12 -28.91
N VAL A 122 -3.54 -10.18 -29.54
CA VAL A 122 -3.21 -11.45 -28.88
C VAL A 122 -2.16 -11.23 -27.78
N TRP A 123 -1.11 -10.45 -28.05
CA TRP A 123 -0.10 -10.11 -27.05
C TRP A 123 -0.69 -9.46 -25.79
N HIS A 124 -1.55 -8.44 -25.96
CA HIS A 124 -2.18 -7.78 -24.82
C HIS A 124 -3.20 -8.67 -24.09
N TRP A 125 -3.91 -9.54 -24.81
CA TRP A 125 -4.78 -10.54 -24.19
C TRP A 125 -4.00 -11.55 -23.36
N ILE A 126 -2.86 -12.05 -23.86
CA ILE A 126 -1.97 -12.93 -23.09
C ILE A 126 -1.48 -12.22 -21.83
N ASN A 127 -1.06 -10.96 -21.94
CA ASN A 127 -0.60 -10.19 -20.78
C ASN A 127 -1.70 -10.05 -19.72
N ILE A 128 -2.94 -9.76 -20.13
CA ILE A 128 -4.10 -9.69 -19.23
C ILE A 128 -4.31 -11.02 -18.51
N VAL A 129 -4.36 -12.14 -19.25
CA VAL A 129 -4.62 -13.47 -18.67
C VAL A 129 -3.50 -13.90 -17.73
N VAL A 130 -2.24 -13.77 -18.16
CA VAL A 130 -1.07 -14.15 -17.35
C VAL A 130 -1.01 -13.30 -16.07
N SER A 131 -1.20 -11.99 -16.18
CA SER A 131 -1.17 -11.08 -15.02
C SER A 131 -2.32 -11.36 -14.06
N PHE A 132 -3.51 -11.70 -14.57
CA PHE A 132 -4.64 -12.10 -13.75
C PHE A 132 -4.35 -13.40 -12.99
N LEU A 133 -3.85 -14.44 -13.67
CA LEU A 133 -3.46 -15.69 -13.02
C LEU A 133 -2.36 -15.48 -11.98
N LEU A 134 -1.37 -14.63 -12.28
CA LEU A 134 -0.31 -14.25 -11.35
C LEU A 134 -0.86 -13.52 -10.13
N THR A 135 -1.77 -12.55 -10.32
CA THR A 135 -2.47 -11.82 -9.25
C THR A 135 -3.18 -12.81 -8.32
N VAL A 136 -3.94 -13.77 -8.87
CA VAL A 136 -4.65 -14.79 -8.08
C VAL A 136 -3.67 -15.66 -7.30
N ALA A 137 -2.65 -16.21 -7.95
CA ALA A 137 -1.68 -17.10 -7.31
C ALA A 137 -0.89 -16.42 -6.18
N THR A 138 -0.43 -15.20 -6.41
CA THR A 138 0.32 -14.40 -5.43
C THR A 138 -0.57 -13.93 -4.27
N THR A 139 -1.81 -13.52 -4.56
CA THR A 139 -2.80 -13.16 -3.53
C THR A 139 -3.13 -14.35 -2.62
N ILE A 140 -3.35 -15.56 -3.19
CA ILE A 140 -3.56 -16.78 -2.40
C ILE A 140 -2.35 -17.08 -1.53
N SER A 141 -1.13 -16.92 -2.07
CA SER A 141 0.11 -17.14 -1.34
C SER A 141 0.25 -16.18 -0.16
N ALA A 142 0.02 -14.88 -0.38
CA ALA A 142 0.06 -13.86 0.66
C ALA A 142 -1.01 -14.09 1.74
N LEU A 143 -2.23 -14.47 1.35
CA LEU A 143 -3.30 -14.79 2.29
C LEU A 143 -2.94 -15.99 3.18
N ARG A 144 -2.28 -17.01 2.61
CA ARG A 144 -1.80 -18.16 3.38
C ARG A 144 -0.76 -17.75 4.43
N PHE A 145 0.15 -16.83 4.10
CA PHE A 145 1.10 -16.29 5.08
C PHE A 145 0.40 -15.55 6.21
N ILE A 146 -0.56 -14.67 5.87
CA ILE A 146 -1.37 -13.94 6.86
C ILE A 146 -2.10 -14.90 7.80
N ILE A 147 -2.80 -15.91 7.27
CA ILE A 147 -3.54 -16.89 8.09
C ILE A 147 -2.59 -17.62 9.04
N ASN A 148 -1.45 -18.10 8.53
CA ASN A 148 -0.46 -18.80 9.36
C ASN A 148 0.14 -17.91 10.46
N ASN A 149 0.34 -16.62 10.18
CA ASN A 149 0.86 -15.66 11.15
C ASN A 149 -0.21 -15.28 12.18
N VAL A 150 -1.47 -15.08 11.77
CA VAL A 150 -2.61 -14.84 12.68
C VAL A 150 -2.83 -16.01 13.63
N GLN A 151 -2.72 -17.26 13.16
CA GLN A 151 -2.90 -18.43 14.02
C GLN A 151 -1.84 -18.55 15.13
N LYS A 152 -0.63 -18.04 14.87
CA LYS A 152 0.46 -18.00 15.86
C LYS A 152 0.42 -16.75 16.72
N TYR A 153 -0.30 -15.73 16.27
CA TYR A 153 -0.40 -14.45 16.96
C TYR A 153 -1.43 -14.53 18.08
N GLN A 154 -0.98 -14.27 19.30
CA GLN A 154 -1.85 -14.03 20.43
C GLN A 154 -1.95 -12.53 20.65
N PHE A 155 -3.16 -11.98 20.51
CA PHE A 155 -3.42 -10.55 20.65
C PHE A 155 -2.97 -10.08 22.04
N PHE A 156 -2.00 -9.17 22.12
CA PHE A 156 -1.45 -8.65 23.37
C PHE A 156 -0.85 -9.70 24.33
N ALA A 157 -0.29 -10.81 23.85
CA ALA A 157 0.39 -11.77 24.73
C ALA A 157 1.80 -11.34 25.20
N ASP A 158 2.26 -10.15 24.79
CA ASP A 158 3.51 -9.55 25.23
C ASP A 158 3.22 -8.17 25.86
N VAL A 159 2.40 -8.18 26.91
CA VAL A 159 2.37 -7.19 28.00
C VAL A 159 2.66 -7.87 29.33
#